data_AF-A0A0D2B852-F1
#
_entry.id   AF-A0A0D2B852-F1
#
_cell.length_a   1.000
_cell.length_b   1.000
_cell.length_c   1.000
_cell.angle_alpha   90.00
_cell.angle_beta   90.00
_cell.angle_gamma   90.00
#
_symmetry.space_group_name_H-M   'P 1'
#
loop_
_entity.id
_entity.type
_entity.pdbx_description
1 polymer ?
#
loop_
_entity_poly.entity_id
_entity_poly.type
_entity_poly.pdbx_seq_one_letter_code
_entity_poly.pdbx_strand_id
1 'polypeptide(L)'
;MPSNHPLHEKVTVALQNKHHLTVDPRWLDEFLATRGSNPPPLPAVVSTAQFRILASDITTSLSPSPQDALPSDVADVNVKGRRLSGTVIVQVLDVLDVGSSKWSQVEAIERVERGEEVRGREVIRTVDIMDDEDGSGRDPSASAVTRPPTATAPASRAIVSMPGRNISLGPHKLVVQDARGTKAVAFELDKIPKIGISISALASPPGPHGDASSRPSSQDDIGMFIGCKLVLKPGTIVRRGMIMLQPQTCFMLGGKVEAWDKKWKEVRKQKLNDIIQEEYDAAGNGTRTSR
;
A
#
# COMPACT_ATOMS: atom_id res chain seq x y z
N MET A 1 24.23 -20.69 -29.51
CA MET A 1 23.07 -19.96 -28.98
C MET A 1 22.23 -20.96 -28.22
N PRO A 2 22.00 -20.83 -26.90
CA PRO A 2 21.04 -21.71 -26.23
C PRO A 2 19.69 -21.55 -26.94
N SER A 3 19.04 -22.67 -27.26
CA SER A 3 17.71 -22.65 -27.85
C SER A 3 16.73 -22.13 -26.79
N ASN A 4 16.11 -20.97 -27.02
CA ASN A 4 15.08 -20.44 -26.13
C ASN A 4 13.98 -21.49 -25.92
N HIS A 5 13.49 -21.58 -24.69
CA HIS A 5 12.42 -22.51 -24.34
C HIS A 5 11.20 -22.29 -25.26
N PRO A 6 10.51 -23.35 -25.75
CA PRO A 6 9.45 -23.23 -26.76
C PRO A 6 8.24 -22.40 -26.34
N LEU A 7 8.07 -22.18 -25.03
CA LEU A 7 7.03 -21.32 -24.47
C LEU A 7 7.43 -19.85 -24.29
N HIS A 8 8.70 -19.49 -24.51
CA HIS A 8 9.23 -18.16 -24.21
C HIS A 8 8.38 -17.06 -24.88
N GLU A 9 8.29 -17.08 -26.21
CA GLU A 9 7.51 -16.08 -26.97
C GLU A 9 6.04 -16.06 -26.56
N LYS A 10 5.42 -17.23 -26.38
CA LYS A 10 4.01 -17.33 -25.99
C LYS A 10 3.73 -16.71 -24.62
N VAL A 11 4.64 -16.90 -23.67
CA VAL A 11 4.53 -16.33 -22.31
C VAL A 11 4.78 -14.83 -22.35
N THR A 12 5.81 -14.36 -23.07
CA THR A 12 6.10 -12.92 -23.25
C THR A 12 4.90 -12.19 -23.83
N VAL A 13 4.34 -12.68 -24.95
CA VAL A 13 3.20 -12.05 -25.62
C VAL A 13 1.96 -12.05 -24.72
N ALA A 14 1.71 -13.16 -24.00
CA ALA A 14 0.57 -13.24 -23.08
C ALA A 14 0.69 -12.26 -21.91
N LEU A 15 1.87 -12.11 -21.31
CA LEU A 15 2.14 -11.18 -20.21
C LEU A 15 2.04 -9.72 -20.68
N GLN A 16 2.58 -9.41 -21.86
CA GLN A 16 2.48 -8.06 -22.43
C GLN A 16 1.02 -7.67 -22.73
N ASN A 17 0.29 -8.53 -23.45
CA ASN A 17 -1.05 -8.18 -23.93
C ASN A 17 -2.10 -8.15 -22.82
N LYS A 18 -2.00 -9.05 -21.84
CA LYS A 18 -3.00 -9.16 -20.76
C LYS A 18 -2.68 -8.30 -19.54
N HIS A 19 -1.40 -8.06 -19.26
CA HIS A 19 -0.96 -7.46 -18.00
C HIS A 19 -0.06 -6.25 -18.18
N HIS A 20 0.28 -5.87 -19.43
CA HIS A 20 1.21 -4.79 -19.75
C HIS A 20 2.63 -5.02 -19.21
N LEU A 21 3.01 -6.27 -18.94
CA LEU A 21 4.29 -6.63 -18.34
C LEU A 21 5.32 -6.96 -19.43
N THR A 22 6.24 -6.02 -19.69
CA THR A 22 7.40 -6.24 -20.55
C THR A 22 8.47 -7.00 -19.76
N VAL A 23 8.42 -8.33 -19.79
CA VAL A 23 9.26 -9.20 -18.95
C VAL A 23 10.73 -9.16 -19.39
N ASP A 24 11.65 -9.20 -18.43
CA ASP A 24 13.07 -9.40 -18.72
C ASP A 24 13.32 -10.80 -19.31
N PRO A 25 13.99 -10.93 -20.47
CA PRO A 25 14.23 -12.23 -21.10
C PRO A 25 15.05 -13.19 -20.23
N ARG A 26 16.04 -12.70 -19.47
CA ARG A 26 16.86 -13.55 -18.60
C ARG A 26 16.04 -14.09 -17.44
N TRP A 27 15.24 -13.22 -16.82
CA TRP A 27 14.30 -13.64 -15.78
C TRP A 27 13.34 -14.72 -16.31
N LEU A 28 12.84 -14.56 -17.54
CA LEU A 28 11.91 -15.51 -18.15
C LEU A 28 12.59 -16.85 -18.49
N ASP A 29 13.83 -16.82 -18.98
CA ASP A 29 14.63 -18.02 -19.24
C ASP A 29 14.86 -18.81 -17.95
N GLU A 30 15.28 -18.15 -16.86
CA GLU A 30 15.44 -18.78 -15.56
C GLU A 30 14.12 -19.36 -15.04
N PHE A 31 13.03 -18.60 -15.15
CA PHE A 31 11.69 -19.05 -14.75
C PHE A 31 11.25 -20.30 -15.54
N LEU A 32 11.46 -20.33 -16.86
CA LEU A 32 11.08 -21.45 -17.71
C LEU A 32 12.01 -22.66 -17.53
N ALA A 33 13.29 -22.45 -17.25
CA ALA A 33 14.23 -23.52 -16.94
C ALA A 33 13.77 -24.33 -15.71
N THR A 34 13.15 -23.68 -14.71
CA THR A 34 12.57 -24.37 -13.54
C THR A 34 11.34 -25.23 -13.85
N ARG A 35 10.79 -25.17 -15.07
CA ARG A 35 9.60 -25.96 -15.47
C ARG A 35 9.93 -27.32 -16.07
N GLY A 36 11.20 -27.55 -16.45
CA GLY A 36 11.64 -28.80 -17.04
C GLY A 36 11.01 -29.09 -18.42
N SER A 37 11.04 -30.35 -18.83
CA SER A 37 10.61 -30.81 -20.16
C SER A 37 9.10 -30.92 -20.34
N ASN A 38 8.32 -30.96 -19.25
CA ASN A 38 6.86 -31.08 -19.29
C ASN A 38 6.20 -29.95 -18.51
N PRO A 39 6.13 -28.72 -19.09
CA PRO A 39 5.56 -27.58 -18.41
C PRO A 39 4.02 -27.71 -18.27
N PRO A 40 3.43 -27.09 -17.23
CA PRO A 40 1.98 -26.96 -17.12
C PRO A 40 1.34 -26.27 -18.35
N PRO A 41 0.01 -26.32 -18.51
CA PRO A 41 -0.69 -25.58 -19.56
C PRO A 41 -0.33 -24.09 -19.55
N LEU A 42 -0.24 -23.48 -20.75
CA LEU A 42 0.17 -22.08 -20.92
C LEU A 42 -0.53 -21.09 -19.96
N PRO A 43 -1.86 -21.16 -19.72
CA PRO A 43 -2.52 -20.26 -18.77
C PRO A 43 -1.96 -20.35 -17.34
N ALA A 44 -1.62 -21.57 -16.87
CA ALA A 44 -1.03 -21.78 -15.55
C ALA A 44 0.41 -21.23 -15.48
N VAL A 45 1.18 -21.39 -16.55
CA VAL A 45 2.54 -20.83 -16.66
C VAL A 45 2.50 -19.31 -16.63
N VAL A 46 1.62 -18.69 -17.43
CA VAL A 46 1.44 -17.22 -17.48
C VAL A 46 0.98 -16.69 -16.13
N SER A 47 -0.02 -17.32 -15.50
CA SER A 47 -0.50 -16.91 -14.18
C SER A 47 0.59 -17.01 -13.11
N THR A 48 1.41 -18.07 -13.15
CA THR A 48 2.50 -18.22 -12.18
C THR A 48 3.63 -17.22 -12.44
N ALA A 49 3.92 -16.92 -13.70
CA ALA A 49 4.89 -15.90 -14.08
C ALA A 49 4.43 -14.52 -13.59
N GLN A 50 3.18 -14.14 -13.89
CA GLN A 50 2.57 -12.90 -13.42
C GLN A 50 2.65 -12.79 -11.89
N PHE A 51 2.26 -13.84 -11.16
CA PHE A 51 2.33 -13.85 -9.70
C PHE A 51 3.76 -13.58 -9.19
N ARG A 52 4.76 -14.27 -9.75
CA ARG A 52 6.15 -14.10 -9.33
C ARG A 52 6.69 -12.70 -9.64
N ILE A 53 6.35 -12.13 -10.80
CA ILE A 53 6.74 -10.76 -11.17
C ILE A 53 6.10 -9.74 -10.22
N LEU A 54 4.81 -9.91 -9.90
CA LEU A 54 4.11 -9.03 -8.96
C LEU A 54 4.66 -9.14 -7.54
N ALA A 55 5.24 -10.29 -7.18
CA ALA A 55 5.90 -10.54 -5.89
C ALA A 55 7.38 -10.11 -5.83
N SER A 56 7.99 -9.68 -6.94
CA SER A 56 9.41 -9.31 -7.01
C SER A 56 9.64 -7.80 -7.17
N ASP A 57 10.90 -7.40 -7.05
CA ASP A 57 11.39 -6.09 -7.53
C ASP A 57 11.25 -6.04 -9.06
N ILE A 58 10.64 -4.98 -9.61
CA ILE A 58 10.47 -4.86 -11.08
C ILE A 58 11.74 -4.45 -11.81
N THR A 59 12.73 -3.93 -11.10
CA THR A 59 14.03 -3.59 -11.69
C THR A 59 14.84 -4.83 -12.08
N THR A 60 14.44 -6.01 -11.61
CA THR A 60 15.10 -7.30 -11.92
C THR A 60 14.23 -8.25 -12.74
N SER A 61 12.93 -7.99 -12.86
CA SER A 61 11.96 -8.89 -13.50
C SER A 61 11.31 -8.32 -14.76
N LEU A 62 11.36 -7.01 -14.96
CA LEU A 62 10.87 -6.34 -16.16
C LEU A 62 12.02 -5.72 -16.95
N SER A 63 11.90 -5.72 -18.27
CA SER A 63 12.85 -5.05 -19.16
C SER A 63 12.42 -3.59 -19.36
N PRO A 64 13.27 -2.61 -19.01
CA PRO A 64 12.94 -1.21 -19.19
C PRO A 64 12.98 -0.81 -20.67
N SER A 65 11.86 -0.35 -21.20
CA SER A 65 11.76 0.31 -22.51
C SER A 65 11.58 1.81 -22.32
N PRO A 66 12.17 2.69 -23.17
CA PRO A 66 11.93 4.13 -23.10
C PRO A 66 10.45 4.53 -23.19
N GLN A 67 9.61 3.71 -23.85
CA GLN A 67 8.17 3.96 -23.98
C GLN A 67 7.38 3.56 -22.73
N ASP A 68 7.92 2.63 -21.93
CA ASP A 68 7.24 2.03 -20.78
C ASP A 68 7.84 2.48 -19.44
N ALA A 69 8.62 3.56 -19.45
CA ALA A 69 9.39 4.04 -18.33
C ALA A 69 9.10 5.52 -18.03
N LEU A 70 9.36 5.94 -16.79
CA LEU A 70 9.22 7.34 -16.39
C LEU A 70 10.26 8.18 -17.15
N PRO A 71 9.93 9.42 -17.55
CA PRO A 71 10.92 10.28 -18.18
C PRO A 71 11.93 10.78 -17.13
N SER A 72 13.17 11.02 -17.54
CA SER A 72 14.33 11.23 -16.64
C SER A 72 14.20 12.45 -15.71
N ASP A 73 13.45 13.45 -16.12
CA ASP A 73 13.10 14.69 -15.42
C ASP A 73 11.77 14.61 -14.66
N VAL A 74 11.24 13.40 -14.38
CA VAL A 74 9.95 13.23 -13.68
C VAL A 74 9.89 13.92 -12.31
N ALA A 75 11.03 14.07 -11.65
CA ALA A 75 11.16 14.73 -10.36
C ALA A 75 11.40 16.25 -10.46
N ASP A 76 11.53 16.82 -11.67
CA ASP A 76 11.78 18.26 -11.84
C ASP A 76 10.54 19.09 -11.46
N VAL A 77 10.71 19.91 -10.42
CA VAL A 77 9.67 20.79 -9.88
C VAL A 77 9.35 21.97 -10.80
N ASN A 78 10.25 22.30 -11.72
CA ASN A 78 10.07 23.40 -12.68
C ASN A 78 9.13 23.02 -13.84
N VAL A 79 8.91 21.72 -14.06
CA VAL A 79 7.96 21.23 -15.06
C VAL A 79 6.54 21.53 -14.58
N LYS A 80 5.93 22.59 -15.13
CA LYS A 80 4.56 23.02 -14.80
C LYS A 80 3.53 21.92 -14.98
N GLY A 81 3.70 21.09 -16.01
CA GLY A 81 2.87 19.95 -16.28
C GLY A 81 3.19 19.27 -17.60
N ARG A 82 3.11 17.95 -17.62
CA ARG A 82 3.17 17.12 -18.82
C ARG A 82 2.30 15.87 -18.68
N ARG A 83 2.11 15.16 -19.78
CA ARG A 83 1.42 13.87 -19.80
C ARG A 83 2.40 12.76 -20.19
N LEU A 84 2.29 11.61 -19.54
CA LEU A 84 3.02 10.41 -19.96
C LEU A 84 2.55 9.99 -21.36
N SER A 85 3.49 9.63 -22.23
CA SER A 85 3.21 9.20 -23.60
C SER A 85 2.81 7.72 -23.68
N GLY A 86 3.39 6.87 -22.83
CA GLY A 86 3.18 5.42 -22.82
C GLY A 86 2.61 4.90 -21.50
N THR A 87 2.39 3.59 -21.48
CA THR A 87 1.96 2.86 -20.29
C THR A 87 3.18 2.55 -19.42
N VAL A 88 3.21 3.06 -18.20
CA VAL A 88 4.35 2.86 -17.30
C VAL A 88 3.93 2.02 -16.10
N ILE A 89 4.64 0.93 -15.85
CA ILE A 89 4.49 0.17 -14.61
C ILE A 89 5.39 0.76 -13.55
N VAL A 90 4.82 1.06 -12.40
CA VAL A 90 5.55 1.54 -11.24
C VAL A 90 5.29 0.65 -10.03
N GLN A 91 6.29 0.54 -9.17
CA GLN A 91 6.27 -0.18 -7.92
C GLN A 91 6.28 0.79 -6.75
N VAL A 92 5.41 0.55 -5.76
CA VAL A 92 5.33 1.39 -4.56
C VAL A 92 6.47 1.03 -3.59
N LEU A 93 7.27 2.03 -3.22
CA LEU A 93 8.38 1.92 -2.27
C LEU A 93 8.03 2.47 -0.89
N ASP A 94 7.20 3.51 -0.83
CA ASP A 94 6.75 4.13 0.41
C ASP A 94 5.35 4.76 0.22
N VAL A 95 4.61 4.91 1.31
CA VAL A 95 3.31 5.56 1.34
C VAL A 95 3.12 6.36 2.63
N LEU A 96 2.66 7.59 2.45
CA LEU A 96 2.26 8.50 3.51
C LEU A 96 0.79 8.85 3.32
N ASP A 97 0.03 8.79 4.40
CA ASP A 97 -1.31 9.36 4.44
C ASP A 97 -1.18 10.84 4.81
N VAL A 98 -1.61 11.71 3.89
CA VAL A 98 -1.58 13.18 4.04
C VAL A 98 -2.90 13.69 4.66
N GLY A 99 -3.96 12.89 4.61
CA GLY A 99 -5.28 13.25 5.14
C GLY A 99 -5.41 13.12 6.66
N SER A 100 -4.54 12.33 7.31
CA SER A 100 -4.51 12.19 8.77
C SER A 100 -3.24 12.75 9.40
N SER A 101 -3.34 13.21 10.65
CA SER A 101 -2.18 13.66 11.40
C SER A 101 -1.20 12.50 11.65
N LYS A 102 0.11 12.78 11.60
CA LYS A 102 1.15 11.80 11.92
C LYS A 102 1.00 11.26 13.34
N TRP A 103 0.63 12.11 14.29
CA TRP A 103 0.35 11.71 15.67
C TRP A 103 -0.76 10.66 15.76
N SER A 104 -1.89 10.90 15.09
CA SER A 104 -3.00 9.93 15.05
C SER A 104 -2.58 8.60 14.43
N GLN A 105 -1.69 8.62 13.42
CA GLN A 105 -1.14 7.39 12.83
C GLN A 105 -0.21 6.66 13.81
N VAL A 106 0.69 7.36 14.52
CA VAL A 106 1.56 6.78 15.55
C VAL A 106 0.72 6.15 16.66
N GLU A 107 -0.25 6.89 17.17
CA GLU A 107 -1.15 6.42 18.23
C GLU A 107 -1.96 5.19 17.78
N ALA A 108 -2.38 5.13 16.51
CA ALA A 108 -3.06 3.95 15.99
C ALA A 108 -2.14 2.72 15.91
N ILE A 109 -0.88 2.90 15.54
CA ILE A 109 0.12 1.81 15.58
C ILE A 109 0.33 1.34 17.03
N GLU A 110 0.47 2.26 17.98
CA GLU A 110 0.69 1.94 19.40
C GLU A 110 -0.48 1.21 20.06
N ARG A 111 -1.73 1.55 19.69
CA ARG A 111 -2.91 0.80 20.16
C ARG A 111 -2.84 -0.65 19.71
N VAL A 112 -2.48 -0.89 18.45
CA VAL A 112 -2.34 -2.26 17.91
C VAL A 112 -1.18 -3.00 18.59
N GLU A 113 -0.03 -2.36 18.82
CA GLU A 113 1.10 -2.93 19.56
C GLU A 113 0.72 -3.34 21.00
N ARG A 114 -0.23 -2.62 21.61
CA ARG A 114 -0.74 -2.89 22.96
C ARG A 114 -1.89 -3.92 22.98
N GLY A 115 -2.32 -4.43 21.84
CA GLY A 115 -3.45 -5.35 21.73
C GLY A 115 -4.81 -4.69 22.03
N GLU A 116 -4.92 -3.38 21.80
CA GLU A 116 -6.17 -2.65 21.97
C GLU A 116 -6.96 -2.66 20.65
N GLU A 117 -8.04 -3.45 20.58
CA GLU A 117 -8.96 -3.43 19.45
C GLU A 117 -10.04 -2.36 19.67
N VAL A 118 -10.19 -1.45 18.70
CA VAL A 118 -11.20 -0.39 18.76
C VAL A 118 -12.48 -0.88 18.08
N ARG A 119 -13.51 -1.24 18.85
CA ARG A 119 -14.86 -1.50 18.34
C ARG A 119 -15.71 -0.25 18.53
N GLY A 120 -15.79 0.59 17.49
CA GLY A 120 -16.60 1.81 17.51
C GLY A 120 -15.93 2.96 18.28
N ARG A 121 -16.59 3.49 19.32
CA ARG A 121 -16.01 4.52 20.22
C ARG A 121 -15.33 3.92 21.45
N GLU A 122 -15.33 2.60 21.59
CA GLU A 122 -14.85 1.90 22.78
C GLU A 122 -13.57 1.13 22.47
N VAL A 123 -12.59 1.23 23.39
CA VAL A 123 -11.32 0.52 23.32
C VAL A 123 -11.44 -0.72 24.20
N ILE A 124 -11.41 -1.91 23.59
CA ILE A 124 -11.47 -3.18 24.33
C ILE A 124 -10.04 -3.68 24.50
N ARG A 125 -9.61 -3.89 25.74
CA ARG A 125 -8.36 -4.57 26.06
C ARG A 125 -8.62 -6.08 26.04
N THR A 126 -8.15 -6.77 25.01
CA THR A 126 -8.05 -8.23 25.05
C THR A 126 -6.85 -8.59 25.91
N VAL A 127 -7.12 -8.88 27.18
CA VAL A 127 -6.15 -9.53 28.06
C VAL A 127 -6.28 -11.02 27.77
N ASP A 128 -5.25 -11.63 27.17
CA ASP A 128 -5.08 -13.09 27.24
C ASP A 128 -4.74 -13.43 28.70
N ILE A 129 -5.79 -13.53 29.52
CA ILE A 129 -5.68 -14.13 30.85
C ILE A 129 -5.55 -15.62 30.58
N MET A 130 -4.32 -16.11 30.71
CA MET A 130 -4.04 -17.53 30.85
C MET A 130 -4.98 -18.11 31.90
N ASP A 131 -5.65 -19.19 31.52
CA ASP A 131 -6.55 -19.97 32.37
C ASP A 131 -5.97 -20.19 33.76
N ASP A 132 -6.68 -19.73 34.79
CA ASP A 132 -6.72 -20.38 36.09
C ASP A 132 -8.17 -20.26 36.61
N GLU A 133 -8.84 -21.42 36.66
CA GLU A 133 -10.11 -21.65 37.35
C GLU A 133 -10.03 -21.16 38.81
N ASP A 134 -10.98 -20.32 39.23
CA ASP A 134 -12.09 -20.65 40.14
C ASP A 134 -12.54 -19.45 41.00
N GLY A 135 -13.86 -19.32 41.19
CA GLY A 135 -14.39 -18.83 42.47
C GLY A 135 -14.88 -17.38 42.63
N SER A 136 -16.13 -17.15 42.22
CA SER A 136 -17.18 -16.42 42.97
C SER A 136 -17.20 -14.86 43.07
N GLY A 137 -18.27 -14.29 42.49
CA GLY A 137 -19.19 -13.38 43.19
C GLY A 137 -18.99 -11.86 43.07
N ARG A 138 -19.91 -11.19 42.34
CA ARG A 138 -20.88 -10.18 42.84
C ARG A 138 -21.19 -9.06 41.82
N ASP A 139 -22.47 -9.00 41.44
CA ASP A 139 -23.20 -7.99 40.62
C ASP A 139 -23.49 -6.67 41.41
N PRO A 140 -24.16 -5.63 40.85
CA PRO A 140 -23.60 -4.58 39.98
C PRO A 140 -23.89 -3.16 40.57
N SER A 141 -23.29 -2.08 40.04
CA SER A 141 -23.88 -0.74 40.26
C SER A 141 -23.51 0.25 39.15
N ALA A 142 -24.55 0.69 38.45
CA ALA A 142 -24.53 1.70 37.42
C ALA A 142 -24.41 3.11 38.02
N SER A 143 -23.68 3.99 37.34
CA SER A 143 -23.92 5.44 37.41
C SER A 143 -23.48 6.10 36.11
N ALA A 144 -24.48 6.35 35.28
CA ALA A 144 -24.40 7.16 34.08
C ALA A 144 -24.44 8.65 34.45
N VAL A 145 -23.51 9.44 33.93
CA VAL A 145 -23.61 10.89 33.89
C VAL A 145 -23.53 11.35 32.44
N THR A 146 -24.67 11.74 31.91
CA THR A 146 -24.85 12.28 30.56
C THR A 146 -24.65 13.80 30.60
N ARG A 147 -23.79 14.34 29.73
CA ARG A 147 -23.71 15.78 29.44
C ARG A 147 -23.71 15.98 27.93
N PRO A 148 -24.57 16.83 27.34
CA PRO A 148 -24.58 17.04 25.90
C PRO A 148 -23.58 18.15 25.51
N PRO A 149 -23.06 18.13 24.27
CA PRO A 149 -22.57 19.34 23.65
C PRO A 149 -23.43 19.70 22.44
N THR A 150 -24.13 20.83 22.56
CA THR A 150 -24.51 21.70 21.45
C THR A 150 -23.31 22.55 21.05
N ALA A 151 -22.85 22.44 19.80
CA ALA A 151 -22.24 23.55 19.05
C ALA A 151 -22.06 23.15 17.58
N THR A 152 -22.77 23.87 16.71
CA THR A 152 -22.71 23.85 15.26
C THR A 152 -21.54 24.72 14.79
N ALA A 153 -20.61 24.17 14.00
CA ALA A 153 -19.58 24.91 13.26
C ALA A 153 -19.10 24.08 12.04
N PRO A 154 -18.55 24.72 10.98
CA PRO A 154 -18.92 24.45 9.59
C PRO A 154 -18.18 23.26 8.95
N ALA A 155 -18.80 22.77 7.87
CA ALA A 155 -18.37 21.65 7.05
C ALA A 155 -16.98 21.86 6.41
N SER A 156 -15.93 21.43 7.09
CA SER A 156 -14.79 20.82 6.40
C SER A 156 -15.16 19.37 6.11
N ARG A 157 -14.98 18.93 4.85
CA ARG A 157 -15.15 17.52 4.44
C ARG A 157 -14.04 16.68 5.07
N ALA A 158 -14.11 16.49 6.39
CA ALA A 158 -13.40 15.43 7.09
C ALA A 158 -14.05 14.12 6.63
N ILE A 159 -13.28 13.29 5.93
CA ILE A 159 -13.71 11.94 5.60
C ILE A 159 -13.90 11.23 6.94
N VAL A 160 -15.17 10.96 7.26
CA VAL A 160 -15.59 10.22 8.44
C VAL A 160 -14.86 8.87 8.40
N SER A 161 -13.99 8.63 9.38
CA SER A 161 -13.54 7.27 9.69
C SER A 161 -14.80 6.47 10.00
N MET A 162 -15.20 5.61 9.07
CA MET A 162 -16.31 4.69 9.29
C MET A 162 -15.88 3.70 10.38
N PRO A 163 -16.67 3.51 11.45
CA PRO A 163 -16.31 2.59 12.52
C PRO A 163 -16.21 1.18 11.94
N GLY A 164 -15.04 0.55 12.07
CA GLY A 164 -14.74 -0.80 11.56
C GLY A 164 -13.79 -0.86 10.37
N ARG A 165 -13.32 0.26 9.81
CA ARG A 165 -12.28 0.26 8.78
C ARG A 165 -10.91 0.60 9.35
N ASN A 166 -10.05 -0.41 9.46
CA ASN A 166 -8.64 -0.28 9.81
C ASN A 166 -7.77 0.26 8.66
N ILE A 167 -8.34 1.03 7.73
CA ILE A 167 -7.66 1.47 6.49
C ILE A 167 -7.81 2.98 6.35
N SER A 168 -6.69 3.69 6.22
CA SER A 168 -6.73 5.11 5.86
C SER A 168 -7.23 5.30 4.42
N LEU A 169 -8.12 6.28 4.25
CA LEU A 169 -8.73 6.62 2.97
C LEU A 169 -7.96 7.71 2.21
N GLY A 170 -6.90 8.28 2.77
CA GLY A 170 -6.05 9.26 2.12
C GLY A 170 -6.53 10.71 2.22
N PRO A 171 -6.03 11.62 1.36
CA PRO A 171 -5.21 11.35 0.17
C PRO A 171 -3.82 10.81 0.51
N HIS A 172 -3.32 9.91 -0.33
CA HIS A 172 -2.00 9.31 -0.15
C HIS A 172 -0.92 9.96 -1.02
N LYS A 173 0.27 10.11 -0.44
CA LYS A 173 1.52 10.44 -1.15
C LYS A 173 2.36 9.17 -1.22
N LEU A 174 2.71 8.75 -2.43
CA LEU A 174 3.50 7.54 -2.68
C LEU A 174 4.92 7.92 -3.12
N VAL A 175 5.89 7.10 -2.75
CA VAL A 175 7.17 7.02 -3.47
C VAL A 175 7.09 5.79 -4.36
N VAL A 176 7.27 5.99 -5.66
CA VAL A 176 7.19 4.91 -6.66
C VAL A 176 8.46 4.81 -7.48
N GLN A 177 8.68 3.65 -8.09
CA GLN A 177 9.83 3.37 -8.94
C GLN A 177 9.42 2.61 -10.20
N ASP A 178 9.97 2.94 -11.37
CA ASP A 178 9.76 2.17 -12.60
C ASP A 178 10.75 1.00 -12.75
N ALA A 179 10.60 0.19 -13.81
CA ALA A 179 11.51 -0.92 -14.10
C ALA A 179 12.97 -0.49 -14.38
N ARG A 180 13.20 0.80 -14.69
CA ARG A 180 14.55 1.36 -14.87
C ARG A 180 15.20 1.74 -13.54
N GLY A 181 14.45 1.70 -12.44
CA GLY A 181 14.87 2.17 -11.13
C GLY A 181 14.67 3.68 -10.91
N THR A 182 14.07 4.41 -11.87
CA THR A 182 13.76 5.83 -11.73
C THR A 182 12.66 6.01 -10.68
N LYS A 183 12.95 6.82 -9.66
CA LYS A 183 12.04 7.11 -8.56
C LYS A 183 11.26 8.39 -8.82
N ALA A 184 10.00 8.41 -8.38
CA ALA A 184 9.15 9.59 -8.44
C ALA A 184 8.22 9.64 -7.23
N VAL A 185 7.73 10.84 -6.93
CA VAL A 185 6.64 11.04 -5.97
C VAL A 185 5.32 10.99 -6.75
N ALA A 186 4.33 10.31 -6.20
CA ALA A 186 2.97 10.32 -6.72
C ALA A 186 1.98 10.82 -5.65
N PHE A 187 0.92 11.48 -6.07
CA PHE A 187 -0.12 12.01 -5.19
C PHE A 187 -1.49 11.56 -5.69
N GLU A 188 -2.28 11.00 -4.77
CA GLU A 188 -3.68 10.64 -5.00
C GLU A 188 -4.52 11.92 -5.14
N LEU A 189 -4.71 12.38 -6.39
CA LEU A 189 -5.51 13.56 -6.69
C LEU A 189 -7.00 13.25 -6.54
N ASP A 190 -7.41 12.10 -7.08
CA ASP A 190 -8.72 11.52 -6.92
C ASP A 190 -8.58 10.12 -6.31
N LYS A 191 -9.58 9.66 -5.56
CA LYS A 191 -9.53 8.37 -4.87
C LYS A 191 -9.25 7.24 -5.86
N ILE A 192 -8.16 6.49 -5.61
CA ILE A 192 -7.85 5.28 -6.36
C ILE A 192 -8.36 4.07 -5.57
N PRO A 193 -9.22 3.22 -6.17
CA PRO A 193 -9.63 1.97 -5.54
C PRO A 193 -8.42 1.13 -5.14
N LYS A 194 -8.47 0.52 -3.96
CA LYS A 194 -7.43 -0.35 -3.38
C LYS A 194 -6.14 0.37 -2.93
N ILE A 195 -5.99 1.69 -3.14
CA ILE A 195 -4.97 2.49 -2.46
C ILE A 195 -5.51 2.89 -1.09
N GLY A 196 -5.05 2.19 -0.06
CA GLY A 196 -5.36 2.49 1.34
C GLY A 196 -4.31 1.89 2.26
N ILE A 197 -3.90 2.60 3.30
CA ILE A 197 -2.92 2.07 4.26
C ILE A 197 -3.66 1.26 5.30
N SER A 198 -3.39 -0.04 5.39
CA SER A 198 -3.81 -0.83 6.55
C SER A 198 -3.07 -0.32 7.78
N ILE A 199 -3.82 0.15 8.76
CA ILE A 199 -3.32 0.61 10.05
C ILE A 199 -3.09 -0.60 10.98
N SER A 200 -3.68 -1.76 10.65
CA SER A 200 -3.35 -3.04 11.26
C SER A 200 -2.03 -3.56 10.68
N ALA A 201 -0.96 -3.49 11.47
CA ALA A 201 0.34 -4.07 11.11
C ALA A 201 0.34 -5.60 11.14
N LEU A 202 -0.66 -6.22 11.77
CA LEU A 202 -0.87 -7.67 11.81
C LEU A 202 -2.01 -8.06 10.87
N ALA A 203 -1.73 -9.01 9.97
CA ALA A 203 -2.79 -9.90 9.50
C ALA A 203 -3.38 -10.57 10.75
N SER A 204 -4.69 -10.50 10.93
CA SER A 204 -5.34 -11.26 12.00
C SER A 204 -4.87 -12.72 11.93
N PRO A 205 -4.33 -13.31 13.01
CA PRO A 205 -4.09 -14.75 13.01
C PRO A 205 -5.44 -15.46 12.78
N PRO A 206 -5.45 -16.64 12.13
CA PRO A 206 -6.65 -17.46 12.09
C PRO A 206 -6.99 -17.78 13.55
N GLY A 207 -8.14 -17.28 14.02
CA GLY A 207 -8.59 -17.58 15.38
C GLY A 207 -8.68 -19.09 15.58
N PRO A 208 -8.32 -19.61 16.76
CA PRO A 208 -8.67 -20.98 17.12
C PRO A 208 -10.19 -21.02 17.23
N HIS A 209 -10.79 -22.12 16.74
CA HIS A 209 -12.24 -22.33 16.57
C HIS A 209 -12.79 -21.87 15.23
N GLY A 210 -12.81 -22.84 14.30
CA GLY A 210 -13.55 -22.75 13.06
C GLY A 210 -15.05 -22.74 13.33
N ASP A 211 -15.63 -21.55 13.31
CA ASP A 211 -17.05 -21.39 13.04
C ASP A 211 -17.21 -20.82 11.63
N ALA A 212 -17.60 -21.69 10.70
CA ALA A 212 -17.65 -21.43 9.26
C ALA A 212 -18.84 -20.54 8.84
N SER A 213 -19.59 -20.00 9.79
CA SER A 213 -20.87 -19.32 9.57
C SER A 213 -20.79 -17.79 9.51
N SER A 214 -19.64 -17.19 9.86
CA SER A 214 -19.43 -15.73 9.76
C SER A 214 -18.15 -15.38 8.98
N ARG A 215 -17.97 -15.96 7.79
CA ARG A 215 -17.03 -15.39 6.82
C ARG A 215 -17.68 -14.14 6.20
N PRO A 216 -17.26 -12.90 6.52
CA PRO A 216 -17.56 -11.79 5.63
C PRO A 216 -16.94 -12.14 4.28
N SER A 217 -17.78 -12.27 3.26
CA SER A 217 -17.42 -12.64 1.89
C SER A 217 -16.74 -11.50 1.13
N SER A 218 -15.82 -10.77 1.76
CA SER A 218 -15.05 -9.71 1.12
C SER A 218 -13.59 -9.81 1.54
N GLN A 219 -12.86 -10.64 0.80
CA GLN A 219 -11.41 -10.62 0.63
C GLN A 219 -10.90 -9.27 0.03
N ASP A 220 -11.74 -8.23 0.03
CA ASP A 220 -11.56 -6.92 -0.60
C ASP A 220 -11.11 -5.82 0.37
N ASP A 221 -11.01 -6.09 1.67
CA ASP A 221 -10.50 -5.14 2.68
C ASP A 221 -9.01 -5.38 3.00
N ILE A 222 -8.20 -5.67 1.99
CA ILE A 222 -6.75 -5.74 2.16
C ILE A 222 -6.16 -4.45 1.60
N GLY A 223 -5.71 -3.58 2.50
CA GLY A 223 -4.99 -2.35 2.17
C GLY A 223 -3.80 -2.62 1.25
N MET A 224 -3.30 -1.55 0.64
CA MET A 224 -2.13 -1.56 -0.22
C MET A 224 -0.89 -2.09 0.54
N PHE A 225 -0.14 -2.99 -0.10
CA PHE A 225 1.15 -3.46 0.41
C PHE A 225 2.32 -2.72 -0.23
N ILE A 226 3.45 -2.69 0.47
CA ILE A 226 4.70 -2.18 -0.12
C ILE A 226 5.22 -3.18 -1.15
N GLY A 227 5.76 -2.63 -2.24
CA GLY A 227 6.18 -3.38 -3.41
C GLY A 227 5.04 -3.74 -4.37
N CYS A 228 3.80 -3.35 -4.10
CA CYS A 228 2.70 -3.51 -5.05
C CYS A 228 2.93 -2.70 -6.33
N LYS A 229 2.31 -3.13 -7.43
CA LYS A 229 2.48 -2.54 -8.76
C LYS A 229 1.24 -1.76 -9.17
N LEU A 230 1.48 -0.60 -9.78
CA LEU A 230 0.48 0.26 -10.38
C LEU A 230 0.78 0.39 -11.88
N VAL A 231 -0.26 0.47 -12.69
CA VAL A 231 -0.15 0.86 -14.11
C VAL A 231 -0.55 2.32 -14.24
N LEU A 232 0.34 3.13 -14.78
CA LEU A 232 0.06 4.48 -15.23
C LEU A 232 -0.21 4.44 -16.73
N LYS A 233 -1.41 4.82 -17.15
CA LYS A 233 -1.82 4.85 -18.56
C LYS A 233 -1.24 6.08 -19.28
N PRO A 234 -1.14 6.04 -20.62
CA PRO A 234 -0.91 7.22 -21.43
C PRO A 234 -1.88 8.33 -21.04
N GLY A 235 -1.37 9.57 -20.95
CA GLY A 235 -2.14 10.71 -20.51
C GLY A 235 -2.05 11.02 -19.01
N THR A 236 -1.49 10.12 -18.18
CA THR A 236 -1.25 10.40 -16.75
C THR A 236 -0.43 11.67 -16.59
N ILE A 237 -0.86 12.55 -15.70
CA ILE A 237 -0.28 13.88 -15.55
C ILE A 237 0.90 13.84 -14.58
N VAL A 238 2.02 14.47 -14.96
CA VAL A 238 3.13 14.81 -14.05
C VAL A 238 3.19 16.32 -13.92
N ARG A 239 3.16 16.86 -12.70
CA ARG A 239 3.20 18.30 -12.41
C ARG A 239 4.12 18.56 -11.23
N ARG A 240 5.04 19.52 -11.38
CA ARG A 240 5.94 19.98 -10.32
C ARG A 240 6.65 18.82 -9.60
N GLY A 241 7.24 17.91 -10.37
CA GLY A 241 7.95 16.75 -9.83
C GLY A 241 7.06 15.63 -9.27
N MET A 242 5.74 15.70 -9.44
CA MET A 242 4.78 14.74 -8.88
C MET A 242 3.88 14.13 -9.94
N ILE A 243 3.67 12.82 -9.84
CA ILE A 243 2.68 12.08 -10.64
C ILE A 243 1.31 12.28 -10.01
N MET A 244 0.34 12.78 -10.77
CA MET A 244 -1.03 13.01 -10.30
C MET A 244 -1.87 11.77 -10.61
N LEU A 245 -2.17 10.98 -9.57
CA LEU A 245 -2.93 9.75 -9.71
C LEU A 245 -4.42 10.05 -9.76
N GLN A 246 -5.08 9.52 -10.79
CA GLN A 246 -6.53 9.57 -10.97
C GLN A 246 -7.03 8.19 -11.44
N PRO A 247 -8.24 7.75 -11.09
CA PRO A 247 -8.72 6.41 -11.41
C PRO A 247 -8.91 6.18 -12.92
N GLN A 248 -9.00 7.23 -13.72
CA GLN A 248 -9.10 7.15 -15.18
C GLN A 248 -7.75 6.78 -15.83
N THR A 249 -6.64 7.21 -15.23
CA THR A 249 -5.30 7.04 -15.79
C THR A 249 -4.40 6.12 -14.97
N CYS A 250 -4.88 5.57 -13.86
CA CYS A 250 -4.11 4.69 -12.99
C CYS A 250 -4.99 3.55 -12.45
N PHE A 251 -4.43 2.34 -12.37
CA PHE A 251 -5.05 1.23 -11.65
C PHE A 251 -4.01 0.32 -11.01
N MET A 252 -4.42 -0.42 -9.99
CA MET A 252 -3.55 -1.31 -9.22
C MET A 252 -3.52 -2.71 -9.83
N LEU A 253 -2.33 -3.25 -10.08
CA LEU A 253 -2.11 -4.66 -10.42
C LEU A 253 -2.03 -5.54 -9.16
N GLY A 254 -1.63 -4.95 -8.03
CA GLY A 254 -1.44 -5.65 -6.77
C GLY A 254 -0.02 -6.18 -6.63
N GLY A 255 0.13 -7.32 -5.94
CA GLY A 255 1.45 -7.84 -5.54
C GLY A 255 1.98 -7.19 -4.27
N LYS A 256 3.09 -7.74 -3.78
CA LYS A 256 3.78 -7.33 -2.56
C LYS A 256 5.22 -7.79 -2.66
N VAL A 257 6.17 -7.01 -2.15
CA VAL A 257 7.52 -7.53 -1.89
C VAL A 257 7.63 -7.77 -0.40
N GLU A 258 7.58 -9.03 0.03
CA GLU A 258 7.43 -9.43 1.44
C GLU A 258 8.47 -8.76 2.35
N ALA A 259 9.73 -8.79 1.93
CA ALA A 259 10.83 -8.21 2.70
C ALA A 259 10.68 -6.69 2.86
N TRP A 260 10.17 -6.00 1.85
CA TRP A 260 9.99 -4.55 1.89
C TRP A 260 8.78 -4.16 2.72
N ASP A 261 7.66 -4.88 2.57
CA ASP A 261 6.44 -4.66 3.37
C ASP A 261 6.69 -4.90 4.86
N LYS A 262 7.37 -6.00 5.21
CA LYS A 262 7.78 -6.29 6.58
C LYS A 262 8.65 -5.17 7.15
N LYS A 263 9.75 -4.84 6.46
CA LYS A 263 10.67 -3.79 6.88
C LYS A 263 9.97 -2.43 7.02
N TRP A 264 9.08 -2.09 6.09
CA TRP A 264 8.36 -0.83 6.13
C TRP A 264 7.44 -0.74 7.35
N LYS A 265 6.73 -1.82 7.70
CA LYS A 265 5.86 -1.87 8.90
C LYS A 265 6.69 -1.68 10.17
N GLU A 266 7.82 -2.38 10.28
CA GLU A 266 8.73 -2.29 11.43
C GLU A 266 9.26 -0.86 11.65
N VAL A 267 9.63 -0.16 10.58
CA VAL A 267 10.24 1.19 10.69
C VAL A 267 9.23 2.34 10.61
N ARG A 268 7.95 2.07 10.32
CA ARG A 268 6.95 3.11 10.03
C ARG A 268 6.73 4.05 11.21
N LYS A 269 6.59 3.50 12.41
CA LYS A 269 6.37 4.28 13.64
C LYS A 269 7.52 5.24 13.88
N GLN A 270 8.76 4.75 13.79
CA GLN A 270 9.95 5.58 13.96
C GLN A 270 10.01 6.69 12.90
N LYS A 271 9.80 6.37 11.62
CA LYS A 271 9.74 7.38 10.55
C LYS A 271 8.71 8.47 10.82
N LEU A 272 7.53 8.12 11.32
CA LEU A 272 6.49 9.10 11.64
C LEU A 272 6.93 10.03 12.78
N ASN A 273 7.56 9.47 13.82
CA ASN A 273 8.13 10.25 14.93
C ASN A 273 9.24 11.19 14.45
N ASP A 274 10.14 10.71 13.60
CA ASP A 274 11.22 11.52 13.03
C ASP A 274 10.65 12.72 12.26
N ILE A 275 9.63 12.50 11.42
CA ILE A 275 8.98 13.59 10.68
C ILE A 275 8.27 14.58 11.64
N ILE A 276 7.63 14.11 12.71
CA ILE A 276 7.03 14.98 13.74
C ILE A 276 8.11 15.85 14.38
N GLN A 277 9.25 15.26 14.74
CA GLN A 277 10.37 15.98 15.37
C GLN A 277 10.97 17.03 14.42
N GLU A 278 11.19 16.68 13.16
CA GLU A 278 11.68 17.61 12.13
C GLU A 278 10.73 18.81 11.94
N GLU A 279 9.41 18.58 11.91
CA GLU A 279 8.41 19.65 11.83
C GLU A 279 8.43 20.56 13.06
N TYR A 280 8.62 19.99 14.25
CA TYR A 280 8.76 20.74 15.51
C TYR A 280 10.00 21.62 15.51
N ASP A 281 11.15 21.07 15.12
CA ASP A 281 12.42 21.78 15.08
C ASP A 281 12.40 22.93 14.05
N ALA A 282 11.77 22.70 12.88
CA ALA A 282 11.58 23.72 11.86
C ALA A 282 10.70 24.90 12.36
N ALA A 283 9.63 24.60 13.10
CA ALA A 283 8.77 25.62 13.70
C ALA A 283 9.49 26.42 14.81
N GLY A 284 10.32 25.75 15.61
CA GLY A 284 11.13 26.38 16.66
C GLY A 284 12.18 27.35 16.12
N ASN A 285 12.85 27.01 15.01
CA ASN A 285 13.86 27.87 14.39
C ASN A 285 13.29 29.07 13.63
N GLY A 286 12.06 28.97 13.08
CA GLY A 286 11.40 30.10 12.41
C GLY A 286 11.02 31.27 13.33
N THR A 287 11.02 31.04 14.65
CA THR A 287 10.65 32.06 15.66
C THR A 287 11.86 32.89 16.14
N ARG A 288 13.10 32.45 15.85
CA ARG A 288 14.32 33.12 16.33
C ARG A 288 14.95 34.12 15.36
N THR A 289 14.53 34.16 14.10
CA THR A 289 15.14 34.99 13.05
C THR A 289 14.37 36.27 12.72
N SER A 290 13.37 36.65 13.52
CA SER A 290 12.51 37.83 13.31
C SER A 290 12.61 38.91 14.40
N ARG A 291 13.74 38.99 15.14
CA ARG A 291 14.02 40.09 16.07
C ARG A 291 15.26 40.88 15.66
#